data_AF-W9W9R6-F1
#
_entry.id   AF-W9W9R6-F1
#
_cell.length_a   1.000
_cell.length_b   1.000
_cell.length_c   1.000
_cell.angle_alpha   90.00
_cell.angle_beta   90.00
_cell.angle_gamma   90.00
#
_symmetry.space_group_name_H-M   'P 1'
#
loop_
_entity.id
_entity.type
_entity.pdbx_description
1 polymer ?
#
loop_
_entity_poly.entity_id
_entity_poly.type
_entity_poly.pdbx_seq_one_letter_code
_entity_poly.pdbx_strand_id
1 'polypeptide(L)'
;MSELASAQSASNESPPPDDLEGELDAFIQPLLIDDNVVHNLAYQFSKVYEELAIRSDEQFLPTPVTKLPTGQETGQFLAIDVGGTNLRVAFIELLGDAEELLPTANGVERSRETIRNAQRPRVRRTLEKAWPIGEHLKMDKTEDLFAWIGDCIAEVVSDRLTSDNDKTPVPEELAMGITFSFPMIQTELSSATLMPMGKGFTISSDLDLGSTLLQGYIRHTRRQSPTSSSPKAKRRKLGPLPRLKVTAITNDTIATLASLAYSVKSLPNSRVVAGIVVGTGVNATIPMKFSSLGEAKVESIRKNKPDATETVVNTEVTIAGACGPLQSMTTEWDRQLDKNCARPGFQPLEYMTGGRYIGELVRLIFFDYMTRAHKPPVPAASLPATIVHSYSFTTTFVSAVVARARSDSELAGELKRRIPPPESSNWGWTPHSAGALRKIAHLVQVRSAGLIAASTVGLLATVGEIALSEPGSPASLPDGMVLTDSKPSSPKSILSSLQRDTRDGLSPAPGSSAWKSGPEELVIAYTGGIIQHYPNFKEQTQRFIDRLVMRAGVQDGGKSVFLREARDGGIIGAGVLAGMETMERNSS
;
A
#
# COMPACT_ATOMS: atom_id res chain seq x y z
N MET A 1 32.20 -71.28 22.84
CA MET A 1 31.97 -70.00 23.52
C MET A 1 32.66 -68.93 22.71
N SER A 2 31.85 -68.28 21.87
CA SER A 2 32.20 -67.16 21.02
C SER A 2 31.83 -65.88 21.78
N GLU A 3 32.70 -64.87 21.77
CA GLU A 3 32.37 -63.54 21.23
C GLU A 3 33.53 -62.57 21.49
N LEU A 4 34.15 -62.14 20.39
CA LEU A 4 35.00 -60.96 20.27
C LEU A 4 34.08 -59.76 20.04
N ALA A 5 34.01 -58.84 21.00
CA ALA A 5 33.31 -57.58 20.85
C ALA A 5 34.17 -56.59 20.06
N SER A 6 33.85 -56.43 18.77
CA SER A 6 34.32 -55.34 17.91
C SER A 6 33.55 -54.07 18.27
N ALA A 7 34.22 -53.11 18.91
CA ALA A 7 33.69 -51.76 19.08
C ALA A 7 33.61 -51.06 17.71
N GLN A 8 32.40 -50.81 17.23
CA GLN A 8 32.17 -49.95 16.07
C GLN A 8 32.44 -48.50 16.49
N SER A 9 33.52 -47.93 15.92
CA SER A 9 33.75 -46.50 15.87
C SER A 9 32.59 -45.86 15.09
N ALA A 10 31.77 -45.07 15.78
CA ALA A 10 30.84 -44.17 15.12
C ALA A 10 31.67 -43.07 14.43
N SER A 11 31.76 -43.13 13.11
CA SER A 11 32.31 -42.09 12.27
C SER A 11 31.45 -40.84 12.41
N ASN A 12 32.01 -39.81 13.04
CA ASN A 12 31.43 -38.48 13.17
C ASN A 12 31.61 -37.72 11.83
N GLU A 13 31.13 -38.29 10.73
CA GLU A 13 31.16 -37.65 9.42
C GLU A 13 30.04 -36.61 9.37
N SER A 14 30.43 -35.35 9.21
CA SER A 14 29.47 -34.27 8.91
C SER A 14 28.80 -34.60 7.57
N PRO A 15 27.47 -34.49 7.44
CA PRO A 15 26.79 -34.78 6.19
C PRO A 15 27.39 -33.93 5.04
N PRO A 16 27.52 -34.48 3.82
CA PRO A 16 28.06 -33.75 2.70
C PRO A 16 27.20 -32.52 2.38
N PRO A 17 27.78 -31.44 1.80
CA PRO A 17 27.07 -30.18 1.55
C PRO A 17 25.77 -30.34 0.76
N ASP A 18 25.75 -31.26 -0.20
CA ASP A 18 24.60 -31.50 -1.09
C ASP A 18 23.39 -32.12 -0.33
N ASP A 19 23.64 -32.92 0.72
CA ASP A 19 22.57 -33.52 1.52
C ASP A 19 21.82 -32.47 2.36
N LEU A 20 22.55 -31.45 2.84
CA LEU A 20 21.97 -30.37 3.63
C LEU A 20 21.19 -29.37 2.76
N GLU A 21 21.63 -29.11 1.53
CA GLU A 21 20.87 -28.28 0.57
C GLU A 21 19.56 -28.95 0.15
N GLY A 22 19.60 -30.26 -0.16
CA GLY A 22 18.41 -31.03 -0.52
C GLY A 22 17.37 -31.10 0.62
N GLU A 23 17.83 -31.16 1.88
CA GLU A 23 16.96 -31.13 3.05
C GLU A 23 16.23 -29.79 3.20
N LEU A 24 16.95 -28.67 3.12
CA LEU A 24 16.36 -27.35 3.17
C LEU A 24 15.37 -27.14 2.02
N ASP A 25 15.71 -27.61 0.82
CA ASP A 25 14.83 -27.52 -0.34
C ASP A 25 13.54 -28.31 -0.20
N ALA A 26 13.59 -29.51 0.37
CA ALA A 26 12.40 -30.29 0.71
C ALA A 26 11.56 -29.58 1.79
N PHE A 27 12.21 -28.99 2.80
CA PHE A 27 11.54 -28.30 3.90
C PHE A 27 10.77 -27.06 3.44
N ILE A 28 11.36 -26.25 2.56
CA ILE A 28 10.76 -24.97 2.10
C ILE A 28 9.82 -25.10 0.89
N GLN A 29 9.59 -26.32 0.36
CA GLN A 29 8.65 -26.55 -0.74
C GLN A 29 7.30 -25.84 -0.58
N PRO A 30 6.65 -25.83 0.61
CA PRO A 30 5.36 -25.17 0.79
C PRO A 30 5.37 -23.64 0.58
N LEU A 31 6.54 -23.00 0.54
CA LEU A 31 6.68 -21.56 0.28
C LEU A 31 6.75 -21.22 -1.20
N LEU A 32 7.02 -22.21 -2.07
CA LEU A 32 7.20 -21.97 -3.49
C LEU A 32 5.87 -21.54 -4.12
N ILE A 33 5.95 -20.49 -4.93
CA ILE A 33 4.84 -20.00 -5.73
C ILE A 33 5.30 -19.85 -7.18
N ASP A 34 4.51 -20.36 -8.11
CA ASP A 34 4.76 -20.23 -9.54
C ASP A 34 3.73 -19.34 -10.23
N ASP A 35 3.92 -19.07 -11.52
CA ASP A 35 3.03 -18.19 -12.27
C ASP A 35 1.61 -18.77 -12.44
N ASN A 36 1.43 -20.10 -12.31
CA ASN A 36 0.12 -20.74 -12.37
C ASN A 36 -0.68 -20.52 -11.10
N VAL A 37 -0.02 -20.69 -9.96
CA VAL A 37 -0.59 -20.41 -8.65
C VAL A 37 -0.99 -18.94 -8.56
N VAL A 38 -0.09 -18.01 -8.90
CA VAL A 38 -0.40 -16.57 -8.87
C VAL A 38 -1.56 -16.23 -9.80
N HIS A 39 -1.63 -16.83 -11.00
CA HIS A 39 -2.75 -16.63 -11.92
C HIS A 39 -4.08 -17.16 -11.38
N ASN A 40 -4.09 -18.37 -10.82
CA ASN A 40 -5.30 -18.93 -10.21
C ASN A 40 -5.79 -18.05 -9.04
N LEU A 41 -4.86 -17.59 -8.20
CA LEU A 41 -5.18 -16.66 -7.12
C LEU A 41 -5.77 -15.35 -7.65
N ALA A 42 -5.18 -14.75 -8.69
CA ALA A 42 -5.69 -13.50 -9.28
C ALA A 42 -7.13 -13.64 -9.79
N TYR A 43 -7.43 -14.74 -10.48
CA TYR A 43 -8.77 -15.04 -10.96
C TYR A 43 -9.76 -15.28 -9.80
N GLN A 44 -9.36 -16.04 -8.79
CA GLN A 44 -10.21 -16.28 -7.62
C GLN A 44 -10.46 -15.01 -6.81
N PHE A 45 -9.43 -14.15 -6.64
CA PHE A 45 -9.60 -12.84 -6.02
C PHE A 45 -10.59 -11.98 -6.78
N SER A 46 -10.53 -11.94 -8.12
CA SER A 46 -11.46 -11.12 -8.90
C SER A 46 -12.92 -11.50 -8.64
N LYS A 47 -13.20 -12.82 -8.53
CA LYS A 47 -14.55 -13.34 -8.24
C LYS A 47 -15.01 -13.00 -6.83
N VAL A 48 -14.14 -13.19 -5.83
CA VAL A 48 -14.46 -12.83 -4.44
C VAL A 48 -14.71 -11.33 -4.31
N TYR A 49 -13.92 -10.50 -4.98
CA TYR A 49 -14.08 -9.04 -4.95
C TYR A 49 -15.37 -8.57 -5.63
N GLU A 50 -15.78 -9.19 -6.74
CA GLU A 50 -17.10 -8.95 -7.36
C GLU A 50 -18.24 -9.17 -6.35
N GLU A 51 -18.19 -10.26 -5.56
CA GLU A 51 -19.21 -10.55 -4.56
C GLU A 51 -19.16 -9.57 -3.37
N LEU A 52 -17.97 -9.26 -2.85
CA LEU A 52 -17.81 -8.34 -1.72
C LEU A 52 -18.20 -6.90 -2.07
N ALA A 53 -17.93 -6.45 -3.30
CA ALA A 53 -18.36 -5.15 -3.80
C ALA A 53 -19.88 -4.99 -3.72
N ILE A 54 -20.63 -6.08 -3.89
CA ILE A 54 -22.09 -6.09 -3.83
C ILE A 54 -22.61 -6.27 -2.40
N ARG A 55 -22.04 -7.22 -1.65
CA ARG A 55 -22.69 -7.78 -0.45
C ARG A 55 -22.03 -7.45 0.89
N SER A 56 -20.77 -7.02 0.92
CA SER A 56 -20.04 -6.88 2.19
C SER A 56 -20.30 -5.53 2.86
N ASP A 57 -20.69 -5.53 4.13
CA ASP A 57 -20.84 -4.29 4.91
C ASP A 57 -19.51 -3.81 5.53
N GLU A 58 -18.47 -4.65 5.49
CA GLU A 58 -17.17 -4.38 6.14
C GLU A 58 -16.02 -4.13 5.14
N GLN A 59 -16.24 -4.45 3.86
CA GLN A 59 -15.23 -4.39 2.80
C GLN A 59 -15.81 -3.72 1.55
N PHE A 60 -14.93 -3.23 0.68
CA PHE A 60 -15.35 -2.47 -0.51
C PHE A 60 -16.29 -1.32 -0.13
N LEU A 61 -15.81 -0.46 0.76
CA LEU A 61 -16.52 0.68 1.33
C LEU A 61 -16.39 1.88 0.39
N PRO A 62 -17.49 2.33 -0.24
CA PRO A 62 -17.47 3.53 -1.07
C PRO A 62 -17.13 4.77 -0.26
N THR A 63 -16.52 5.75 -0.93
CA THR A 63 -16.12 7.00 -0.29
C THR A 63 -16.82 8.19 -0.95
N PRO A 64 -16.88 9.35 -0.29
CA PRO A 64 -17.41 10.58 -0.89
C PRO A 64 -16.57 11.12 -2.08
N VAL A 65 -15.43 10.50 -2.40
CA VAL A 65 -14.57 10.87 -3.52
C VAL A 65 -15.12 10.27 -4.82
N THR A 66 -15.87 11.08 -5.57
CA THR A 66 -16.55 10.68 -6.83
C THR A 66 -15.81 11.13 -8.08
N LYS A 67 -14.70 11.86 -7.94
CA LYS A 67 -13.83 12.31 -9.03
C LYS A 67 -12.38 12.23 -8.59
N LEU A 68 -11.46 11.98 -9.52
CA LEU A 68 -10.03 12.10 -9.28
C LEU A 68 -9.57 13.55 -9.49
N PRO A 69 -8.47 13.98 -8.83
CA PRO A 69 -7.96 15.35 -8.93
C PRO A 69 -7.71 15.77 -10.38
N THR A 70 -7.99 17.02 -10.66
CA THR A 70 -7.89 17.63 -11.98
C THR A 70 -6.47 18.00 -12.35
N GLY A 71 -5.58 18.17 -11.37
CA GLY A 71 -4.26 18.76 -11.55
C GLY A 71 -4.30 20.29 -11.49
N GLN A 72 -5.50 20.89 -11.47
CA GLN A 72 -5.74 22.33 -11.41
C GLN A 72 -5.99 22.83 -9.99
N GLU A 73 -6.07 21.93 -9.01
CA GLU A 73 -6.24 22.30 -7.61
C GLU A 73 -5.09 23.22 -7.16
N THR A 74 -5.46 24.31 -6.47
CA THR A 74 -4.54 25.33 -5.94
C THR A 74 -4.87 25.65 -4.49
N GLY A 75 -3.88 26.11 -3.72
CA GLY A 75 -4.09 26.61 -2.37
C GLY A 75 -3.10 26.04 -1.36
N GLN A 76 -3.12 26.55 -0.13
CA GLN A 76 -2.27 26.10 0.96
C GLN A 76 -3.09 25.34 2.00
N PHE A 77 -2.61 24.16 2.37
CA PHE A 77 -3.30 23.24 3.26
C PHE A 77 -2.34 22.67 4.30
N LEU A 78 -2.84 22.47 5.52
CA LEU A 78 -2.17 21.65 6.50
C LEU A 78 -2.50 20.18 6.21
N ALA A 79 -1.50 19.34 6.03
CA ALA A 79 -1.66 17.92 5.78
C ALA A 79 -1.13 17.12 6.97
N ILE A 80 -1.92 16.17 7.44
CA ILE A 80 -1.57 15.25 8.52
C ILE A 80 -1.62 13.83 7.97
N ASP A 81 -0.58 13.05 8.23
CA ASP A 81 -0.53 11.63 7.89
C ASP A 81 -0.26 10.83 9.16
N VAL A 82 -1.29 10.10 9.61
CA VAL A 82 -1.22 9.20 10.76
C VAL A 82 -1.11 7.76 10.26
N GLY A 83 0.13 7.28 10.21
CA GLY A 83 0.45 5.89 9.89
C GLY A 83 0.48 4.98 11.12
N GLY A 84 0.79 3.70 10.91
CA GLY A 84 0.96 2.74 12.03
C GLY A 84 2.26 2.92 12.83
N THR A 85 3.21 3.70 12.33
CA THR A 85 4.56 3.84 12.91
C THR A 85 4.98 5.29 13.11
N ASN A 86 4.57 6.21 12.23
CA ASN A 86 4.96 7.61 12.29
C ASN A 86 3.73 8.51 12.12
N LEU A 87 3.76 9.64 12.82
CA LEU A 87 2.93 10.80 12.54
C LEU A 87 3.75 11.78 11.69
N ARG A 88 3.17 12.32 10.63
CA ARG A 88 3.74 13.42 9.86
C ARG A 88 2.77 14.58 9.79
N VAL A 89 3.29 15.79 9.87
CA VAL A 89 2.51 17.02 9.70
C VAL A 89 3.29 17.95 8.78
N ALA A 90 2.64 18.43 7.72
CA ALA A 90 3.27 19.29 6.74
C ALA A 90 2.33 20.39 6.23
N PHE A 91 2.89 21.55 5.90
CA PHE A 91 2.21 22.53 5.05
C PHE A 91 2.50 22.20 3.59
N ILE A 92 1.43 21.95 2.84
CA ILE A 92 1.50 21.71 1.40
C ILE A 92 0.81 22.85 0.65
N GLU A 93 1.36 23.19 -0.49
CA GLU A 93 0.81 24.16 -1.40
C GLU A 93 0.64 23.53 -2.76
N LEU A 94 -0.60 23.49 -3.21
CA LEU A 94 -0.97 23.06 -4.54
C LEU A 94 -0.82 24.24 -5.49
N LEU A 95 -0.08 24.04 -6.57
CA LEU A 95 0.27 25.10 -7.52
C LEU A 95 -0.63 25.12 -8.76
N GLY A 96 -1.44 24.08 -8.95
CA GLY A 96 -2.25 23.89 -10.15
C GLY A 96 -1.40 23.69 -11.41
N ASP A 97 -2.06 23.58 -12.56
CA ASP A 97 -1.40 23.75 -13.84
C ASP A 97 -1.54 25.23 -14.22
N ALA A 98 -0.44 25.97 -14.24
CA ALA A 98 -0.49 27.34 -14.72
C ALA A 98 -0.92 27.32 -16.20
N GLU A 99 -2.14 27.80 -16.48
CA GLU A 99 -2.64 28.02 -17.84
C GLU A 99 -1.65 28.90 -18.61
N GLU A 100 -1.18 28.42 -19.76
CA GLU A 100 -0.41 29.24 -20.70
C GLU A 100 -1.32 30.32 -21.29
N LEU A 101 -0.98 31.58 -21.01
CA LEU A 101 -1.35 32.68 -21.87
C LEU A 101 -0.67 32.48 -23.24
N LEU A 102 -1.51 32.30 -24.26
CA LEU A 102 -1.32 32.45 -25.72
C LEU A 102 -0.86 31.22 -26.53
N PRO A 103 -1.57 30.87 -27.62
CA PRO A 103 -1.19 29.79 -28.52
C PRO A 103 -0.03 30.21 -29.43
N THR A 104 1.12 29.55 -29.32
CA THR A 104 2.17 29.58 -30.35
C THR A 104 1.91 28.52 -31.42
N ALA A 105 2.11 28.90 -32.67
CA ALA A 105 1.52 28.25 -33.85
C ALA A 105 2.23 26.97 -34.36
N ASN A 106 3.12 26.33 -33.58
CA ASN A 106 3.98 25.26 -34.10
C ASN A 106 3.83 23.91 -33.36
N GLY A 107 3.33 22.89 -34.07
CA GLY A 107 3.03 21.55 -33.51
C GLY A 107 4.23 20.71 -33.05
N VAL A 108 5.47 21.13 -33.32
CA VAL A 108 6.70 20.45 -32.86
C VAL A 108 7.16 20.96 -31.49
N GLU A 109 6.77 22.17 -31.08
CA GLU A 109 7.06 22.69 -29.73
C GLU A 109 6.17 22.04 -28.67
N ARG A 110 4.92 21.66 -29.02
CA ARG A 110 3.98 20.99 -28.11
C ARG A 110 4.56 19.76 -27.42
N SER A 111 5.28 18.88 -28.13
CA SER A 111 5.81 17.64 -27.52
C SER A 111 6.96 17.90 -26.55
N ARG A 112 7.80 18.92 -26.77
CA ARG A 112 8.86 19.33 -25.84
C ARG A 112 8.29 20.08 -24.63
N GLU A 113 7.23 20.84 -24.85
CA GLU A 113 6.54 21.63 -23.83
C GLU A 113 5.68 20.75 -22.90
N THR A 114 5.01 19.71 -23.43
CA THR A 114 4.33 18.68 -22.62
C THR A 114 5.32 17.97 -21.68
N ILE A 115 6.52 17.61 -22.17
CA ILE A 115 7.56 16.98 -21.34
C ILE A 115 8.09 17.96 -20.27
N ARG A 116 8.27 19.24 -20.62
CA ARG A 116 8.72 20.27 -19.66
C ARG A 116 7.66 20.57 -18.59
N ASN A 117 6.38 20.61 -18.96
CA ASN A 117 5.26 20.84 -18.04
C ASN A 117 5.01 19.62 -17.14
N ALA A 118 5.27 18.40 -17.63
CA ALA A 118 5.28 17.19 -16.80
C ALA A 118 6.37 17.19 -15.72
N GLN A 119 7.43 17.98 -15.88
CA GLN A 119 8.54 18.09 -14.93
C GLN A 119 8.38 19.23 -13.91
N ARG A 120 7.36 20.10 -14.04
CA ARG A 120 7.14 21.17 -13.08
C ARG A 120 6.62 20.59 -11.76
N PRO A 121 7.16 21.02 -10.60
CA PRO A 121 6.60 20.62 -9.31
C PRO A 121 5.18 21.19 -9.21
N ARG A 122 4.17 20.31 -9.10
CA ARG A 122 2.77 20.71 -8.88
C ARG A 122 2.44 20.96 -7.40
N VAL A 123 3.32 20.50 -6.51
CA VAL A 123 3.17 20.61 -5.07
C VAL A 123 4.44 21.19 -4.48
N ARG A 124 4.30 22.23 -3.66
CA ARG A 124 5.37 22.79 -2.84
C ARG A 124 5.15 22.41 -1.38
N ARG A 125 6.17 21.85 -0.74
CA ARG A 125 6.19 21.60 0.71
C ARG A 125 6.99 22.70 1.37
N THR A 126 6.39 23.40 2.32
CA THR A 126 7.01 24.58 2.95
C THR A 126 7.56 24.26 4.33
N LEU A 127 6.92 23.36 5.08
CA LEU A 127 7.37 22.92 6.39
C LEU A 127 6.85 21.50 6.65
N GLU A 128 7.69 20.61 7.15
CA GLU A 128 7.32 19.23 7.49
C GLU A 128 8.06 18.78 8.75
N LYS A 129 7.35 18.04 9.61
CA LYS A 129 7.93 17.32 10.75
C LYS A 129 7.33 15.92 10.86
N ALA A 130 8.11 15.00 11.41
CA ALA A 130 7.72 13.62 11.61
C ALA A 130 8.12 13.13 13.00
N TRP A 131 7.27 12.33 13.63
CA TRP A 131 7.51 11.74 14.95
C TRP A 131 7.15 10.25 14.95
N PRO A 132 7.99 9.40 15.58
CA PRO A 132 7.63 8.00 15.79
C PRO A 132 6.48 7.88 16.81
N ILE A 133 5.50 7.05 16.51
CA ILE A 133 4.39 6.75 17.41
C ILE A 133 4.85 5.66 18.38
N GLY A 134 5.04 6.04 19.65
CA GLY A 134 5.43 5.11 20.71
C GLY A 134 4.37 4.04 20.98
N GLU A 135 4.80 2.83 21.35
CA GLU A 135 3.87 1.70 21.55
C GLU A 135 2.86 1.95 22.67
N HIS A 136 3.26 2.66 23.74
CA HIS A 136 2.36 3.09 24.81
C HIS A 136 1.20 3.94 24.26
N LEU A 137 1.45 4.89 23.35
CA LEU A 137 0.41 5.70 22.72
C LEU A 137 -0.60 4.89 21.88
N LYS A 138 -0.26 3.67 21.46
CA LYS A 138 -1.17 2.78 20.74
C LYS A 138 -2.06 1.97 21.69
N MET A 139 -1.55 1.67 22.89
CA MET A 139 -2.15 0.77 23.87
C MET A 139 -2.85 1.52 25.02
N ASP A 140 -2.53 2.80 25.22
CA ASP A 140 -3.08 3.67 26.27
C ASP A 140 -4.44 4.26 25.87
N LYS A 141 -4.95 5.24 26.63
CA LYS A 141 -6.25 5.89 26.39
C LYS A 141 -6.21 6.68 25.08
N THR A 142 -7.24 6.51 24.25
CA THR A 142 -7.46 7.25 22.99
C THR A 142 -7.20 8.76 23.13
N GLU A 143 -7.65 9.35 24.24
CA GLU A 143 -7.47 10.78 24.55
C GLU A 143 -5.99 11.23 24.56
N ASP A 144 -5.09 10.39 25.08
CA ASP A 144 -3.66 10.70 25.18
C ASP A 144 -3.00 10.74 23.80
N LEU A 145 -3.37 9.81 22.91
CA LEU A 145 -2.92 9.79 21.52
C LEU A 145 -3.32 11.08 20.79
N PHE A 146 -4.60 11.48 20.87
CA PHE A 146 -5.08 12.66 20.18
C PHE A 146 -4.56 13.96 20.80
N ALA A 147 -4.36 14.01 22.11
CA ALA A 147 -3.67 15.11 22.76
C ALA A 147 -2.23 15.25 22.21
N TRP A 148 -1.49 14.15 22.13
CA TRP A 148 -0.13 14.14 21.57
C TRP A 148 -0.09 14.57 20.09
N ILE A 149 -1.03 14.07 19.26
CA ILE A 149 -1.20 14.53 17.86
C ILE A 149 -1.43 16.05 17.83
N GLY A 150 -2.29 16.57 18.70
CA GLY A 150 -2.56 18.00 18.84
C GLY A 150 -1.32 18.83 19.21
N ASP A 151 -0.44 18.32 20.08
CA ASP A 151 0.85 18.97 20.40
C ASP A 151 1.78 19.02 19.17
N CYS A 152 1.86 17.93 18.42
CA CYS A 152 2.71 17.85 17.22
C CYS A 152 2.22 18.81 16.13
N ILE A 153 0.89 18.92 15.92
CA ILE A 153 0.30 19.88 14.99
C ILE A 153 0.61 21.32 15.42
N ALA A 154 0.40 21.63 16.71
CA ALA A 154 0.66 22.95 17.25
C ALA A 154 2.12 23.38 17.10
N GLU A 155 3.07 22.44 17.21
CA GLU A 155 4.48 22.70 16.97
C GLU A 155 4.74 23.16 15.52
N VAL A 156 4.16 22.49 14.53
CA VAL A 156 4.35 22.83 13.11
C VAL A 156 3.65 24.15 12.75
N VAL A 157 2.43 24.36 13.26
CA VAL A 157 1.71 25.64 13.06
C VAL A 157 2.50 26.79 13.68
N SER A 158 2.98 26.63 14.92
CA SER A 158 3.84 27.59 15.61
C SER A 158 5.10 27.96 14.80
N ASP A 159 5.80 26.96 14.26
CA ASP A 159 7.03 27.17 13.50
C ASP A 159 6.77 27.86 12.15
N ARG A 160 5.64 27.59 11.50
CA ARG A 160 5.23 28.32 10.31
C ARG A 160 4.96 29.80 10.60
N LEU A 161 4.26 30.10 11.69
CA LEU A 161 3.92 31.47 12.07
C LEU A 161 5.12 32.30 12.56
N THR A 162 6.17 31.64 13.03
CA THR A 162 7.42 32.33 13.47
C THR A 162 8.44 32.51 12.34
N SER A 163 8.35 31.72 11.27
CA SER A 163 9.28 31.79 10.12
C SER A 163 8.86 32.83 9.07
N ASP A 164 7.56 33.13 8.96
CA ASP A 164 7.08 34.28 8.19
C ASP A 164 7.35 35.58 8.98
N ASN A 165 8.37 36.35 8.61
CA ASN A 165 8.71 37.67 9.19
C ASN A 165 7.59 38.72 8.93
N ASP A 166 6.41 38.59 9.54
CA ASP A 166 5.28 39.54 9.50
C ASP A 166 4.69 39.86 8.10
N LYS A 167 5.03 39.10 7.04
CA LYS A 167 4.60 39.42 5.66
C LYS A 167 3.25 38.83 5.23
N THR A 168 2.73 37.84 5.96
CA THR A 168 1.49 37.12 5.64
C THR A 168 0.56 37.18 6.84
N PRO A 169 -0.70 37.65 6.68
CA PRO A 169 -1.66 37.63 7.77
C PRO A 169 -1.86 36.21 8.27
N VAL A 170 -1.81 36.03 9.59
CA VAL A 170 -2.17 34.75 10.20
C VAL A 170 -3.64 34.48 9.91
N PRO A 171 -3.99 33.39 9.20
CA PRO A 171 -5.39 33.09 8.93
C PRO A 171 -6.12 32.76 10.23
N GLU A 172 -7.39 33.14 10.33
CA GLU A 172 -8.22 32.82 11.50
C GLU A 172 -8.42 31.29 11.63
N GLU A 173 -8.51 30.62 10.48
CA GLU A 173 -8.75 29.19 10.37
C GLU A 173 -7.87 28.58 9.25
N LEU A 174 -7.26 27.42 9.53
CA LEU A 174 -6.41 26.68 8.61
C LEU A 174 -7.15 25.46 8.06
N ALA A 175 -7.33 25.41 6.74
CA ALA A 175 -7.86 24.24 6.05
C ALA A 175 -6.88 23.06 6.14
N MET A 176 -7.41 21.88 6.46
CA MET A 176 -6.62 20.72 6.79
C MET A 176 -7.14 19.44 6.15
N GLY A 177 -6.22 18.65 5.59
CA GLY A 177 -6.45 17.28 5.14
C GLY A 177 -5.81 16.28 6.11
N ILE A 178 -6.50 15.19 6.40
CA ILE A 178 -6.03 14.12 7.28
C ILE A 178 -6.02 12.81 6.50
N THR A 179 -4.88 12.16 6.45
CA THR A 179 -4.74 10.76 6.07
C THR A 179 -4.64 9.92 7.33
N PHE A 180 -5.53 8.94 7.48
CA PHE A 180 -5.58 8.05 8.64
C PHE A 180 -5.63 6.60 8.16
N SER A 181 -4.58 5.83 8.45
CA SER A 181 -4.30 4.52 7.83
C SER A 181 -5.10 3.35 8.43
N PHE A 182 -6.41 3.55 8.68
CA PHE A 182 -7.28 2.60 9.35
C PHE A 182 -8.68 2.53 8.73
N PRO A 183 -9.39 1.40 8.94
CA PRO A 183 -10.75 1.25 8.45
C PRO A 183 -11.67 2.33 9.05
N MET A 184 -12.41 3.00 8.17
CA MET A 184 -13.31 4.09 8.54
C MET A 184 -14.56 4.08 7.69
N ILE A 185 -15.66 4.57 8.26
CA ILE A 185 -16.91 4.83 7.55
C ILE A 185 -16.98 6.33 7.30
N GLN A 186 -17.27 6.72 6.04
CA GLN A 186 -17.33 8.12 5.63
C GLN A 186 -18.65 8.42 4.93
N THR A 187 -19.36 9.43 5.43
CA THR A 187 -20.57 9.98 4.78
C THR A 187 -20.24 11.23 3.97
N GLU A 188 -19.30 12.04 4.46
CA GLU A 188 -18.79 13.24 3.82
C GLU A 188 -17.26 13.23 3.83
N LEU A 189 -16.63 13.96 2.92
CA LEU A 189 -15.17 13.98 2.85
C LEU A 189 -14.54 14.58 4.12
N SER A 190 -15.23 15.51 4.80
CA SER A 190 -14.77 16.14 6.04
C SER A 190 -15.06 15.35 7.32
N SER A 191 -15.73 14.20 7.25
CA SER A 191 -16.11 13.39 8.42
C SER A 191 -15.72 11.93 8.25
N ALA A 192 -15.36 11.28 9.36
CA ALA A 192 -15.06 9.86 9.38
C ALA A 192 -15.28 9.30 10.79
N THR A 193 -15.93 8.14 10.83
CA THR A 193 -16.05 7.33 12.04
C THR A 193 -15.08 6.16 11.95
N LEU A 194 -14.17 6.03 12.91
CA LEU A 194 -13.26 4.89 12.99
C LEU A 194 -14.02 3.65 13.46
N MET A 195 -13.79 2.53 12.77
CA MET A 195 -14.31 1.23 13.19
C MET A 195 -13.36 0.60 14.23
N PRO A 196 -13.82 -0.34 15.09
CA PRO A 196 -12.96 -1.05 16.05
C PRO A 196 -11.72 -1.67 15.38
N MET A 197 -10.53 -1.39 15.94
CA MET A 197 -9.29 -1.40 15.16
C MET A 197 -8.38 -2.63 15.35
N GLY A 198 -7.56 -2.91 14.33
CA GLY A 198 -6.39 -3.80 14.35
C GLY A 198 -5.05 -3.03 14.37
N LYS A 199 -3.93 -3.65 13.94
CA LYS A 199 -2.56 -3.07 13.91
C LYS A 199 -1.93 -2.70 15.28
N GLY A 200 -2.54 -3.13 16.39
CA GLY A 200 -2.05 -2.90 17.76
C GLY A 200 -2.56 -1.61 18.41
N PHE A 201 -3.61 -0.99 17.87
CA PHE A 201 -4.30 0.14 18.53
C PHE A 201 -5.54 -0.34 19.27
N THR A 202 -5.76 0.15 20.49
CA THR A 202 -6.94 -0.19 21.30
C THR A 202 -7.99 0.94 21.23
N ILE A 203 -8.71 1.05 20.11
CA ILE A 203 -9.88 1.95 20.02
C ILE A 203 -11.14 1.08 20.06
N SER A 204 -11.88 1.20 21.17
CA SER A 204 -12.98 0.29 21.55
C SER A 204 -14.38 0.77 21.16
N SER A 205 -14.51 1.93 20.52
CA SER A 205 -15.79 2.54 20.17
C SER A 205 -15.72 3.32 18.87
N ASP A 206 -16.89 3.50 18.23
CA ASP A 206 -17.08 4.39 17.08
C ASP A 206 -16.62 5.81 17.45
N LEU A 207 -15.44 6.18 16.94
CA LEU A 207 -14.80 7.45 17.25
C LEU A 207 -14.92 8.38 16.04
N ASP A 208 -15.54 9.54 16.22
CA ASP A 208 -15.47 10.62 15.23
C ASP A 208 -14.04 11.20 15.23
N LEU A 209 -13.31 10.89 14.16
CA LEU A 209 -11.90 11.24 14.03
C LEU A 209 -11.69 12.76 13.98
N GLY A 210 -12.58 13.47 13.28
CA GLY A 210 -12.46 14.91 13.07
C GLY A 210 -12.60 15.66 14.39
N SER A 211 -13.68 15.39 15.12
CA SER A 211 -13.94 16.08 16.40
C SER A 211 -12.90 15.71 17.47
N THR A 212 -12.47 14.45 17.54
CA THR A 212 -11.47 14.00 18.53
C THR A 212 -10.10 14.65 18.28
N LEU A 213 -9.66 14.77 17.02
CA LEU A 213 -8.41 15.44 16.68
C LEU A 213 -8.47 16.94 17.00
N LEU A 214 -9.59 17.60 16.68
CA LEU A 214 -9.80 19.01 17.05
C LEU A 214 -9.80 19.21 18.57
N GLN A 215 -10.35 18.28 19.34
CA GLN A 215 -10.32 18.31 20.81
C GLN A 215 -8.89 18.20 21.36
N GLY A 216 -8.04 17.35 20.77
CA GLY A 216 -6.63 17.26 21.13
C GLY A 216 -5.84 18.55 20.88
N TYR A 217 -6.23 19.30 19.84
CA TYR A 217 -5.60 20.57 19.45
C TYR A 217 -6.15 21.81 20.17
N ILE A 218 -7.42 21.79 20.64
CA ILE A 218 -8.14 22.98 21.16
C ILE A 218 -7.43 23.72 22.30
N ARG A 219 -6.59 23.02 23.07
CA ARG A 219 -5.79 23.63 24.15
C ARG A 219 -4.78 24.67 23.65
N HIS A 220 -4.42 24.62 22.37
CA HIS A 220 -3.46 25.54 21.74
C HIS A 220 -4.10 26.77 21.10
N THR A 221 -5.43 26.79 20.98
CA THR A 221 -6.19 27.94 20.42
C THR A 221 -6.71 28.89 21.51
N ARG A 222 -6.58 28.52 22.78
CA ARG A 222 -7.03 29.34 23.92
C ARG A 222 -5.91 30.22 24.46
N ARG A 223 -6.25 31.46 24.83
CA ARG A 223 -5.35 32.37 25.57
C ARG A 223 -5.18 31.83 27.00
N GLN A 224 -3.98 31.45 27.41
CA GLN A 224 -3.75 31.00 28.79
C GLN A 224 -3.98 32.17 29.76
N SER A 225 -4.84 31.97 30.77
CA SER A 225 -4.96 32.89 31.90
C SER A 225 -3.66 32.87 32.72
N PRO A 226 -3.13 34.01 33.19
CA PRO A 226 -1.82 34.09 33.85
C PRO A 226 -1.72 33.42 35.23
N THR A 227 -2.66 32.55 35.62
CA THR A 227 -2.80 32.06 37.00
C THR A 227 -2.47 30.58 37.22
N SER A 228 -2.07 29.79 36.22
CA SER A 228 -1.71 28.38 36.43
C SER A 228 -0.18 28.16 36.49
N SER A 229 0.29 27.86 37.71
CA SER A 229 1.68 27.53 38.04
C SER A 229 2.07 26.12 37.58
N SER A 230 2.15 25.90 36.26
CA SER A 230 2.77 24.68 35.72
C SER A 230 4.27 24.87 35.45
N PRO A 231 5.11 23.82 35.61
CA PRO A 231 6.57 23.97 35.52
C PRO A 231 7.00 24.36 34.10
N LYS A 232 7.83 25.41 34.02
CA LYS A 232 8.33 26.04 32.79
C LYS A 232 9.24 25.10 31.99
N ALA A 233 8.67 24.26 31.13
CA ALA A 233 9.38 23.69 29.99
C ALA A 233 9.21 24.63 28.78
N LYS A 234 10.23 25.45 28.49
CA LYS A 234 10.54 26.23 27.25
C LYS A 234 9.43 26.49 26.18
N ARG A 235 8.15 26.66 26.53
CA ARG A 235 7.10 27.02 25.57
C ARG A 235 7.29 28.48 25.15
N ARG A 236 7.71 28.68 23.90
CA ARG A 236 7.95 30.00 23.29
C ARG A 236 6.68 30.86 23.29
N LYS A 237 6.87 32.18 23.40
CA LYS A 237 5.86 33.25 23.48
C LYS A 237 4.97 33.39 22.21
N LEU A 238 4.22 32.36 21.83
CA LEU A 238 3.19 32.52 20.80
C LEU A 238 1.85 32.77 21.46
N GLY A 239 1.06 33.67 20.85
CA GLY A 239 -0.34 33.87 21.20
C GLY A 239 -1.20 32.64 20.86
N PRO A 240 -2.54 32.73 20.97
CA PRO A 240 -3.41 31.62 20.55
C PRO A 240 -3.16 31.27 19.09
N LEU A 241 -2.99 29.98 18.78
CA LEU A 241 -2.83 29.50 17.41
C LEU A 241 -4.16 29.54 16.63
N PRO A 242 -4.13 29.61 15.29
CA PRO A 242 -5.32 29.51 14.44
C PRO A 242 -6.17 28.29 14.73
N ARG A 243 -7.47 28.40 14.48
CA ARG A 243 -8.38 27.25 14.47
C ARG A 243 -8.06 26.35 13.27
N LEU A 244 -8.38 25.06 13.39
CA LEU A 244 -8.22 24.10 12.30
C LEU A 244 -9.60 23.75 11.74
N LYS A 245 -9.69 23.67 10.42
CA LYS A 245 -10.87 23.20 9.70
C LYS A 245 -10.54 21.90 8.99
N VAL A 246 -11.11 20.81 9.48
CA VAL A 246 -11.05 19.52 8.79
C VAL A 246 -11.83 19.64 7.48
N THR A 247 -11.11 19.59 6.37
CA THR A 247 -11.66 19.73 5.02
C THR A 247 -11.75 18.37 4.35
N ALA A 248 -10.76 17.51 4.57
CA ALA A 248 -10.78 16.14 4.10
C ALA A 248 -10.21 15.19 5.16
N ILE A 249 -10.84 14.04 5.32
CA ILE A 249 -10.33 12.86 6.00
C ILE A 249 -10.31 11.73 4.97
N THR A 250 -9.26 10.93 4.96
CA THR A 250 -9.15 9.84 3.99
C THR A 250 -8.29 8.68 4.49
N ASN A 251 -8.46 7.52 3.86
CA ASN A 251 -7.55 6.39 4.01
C ASN A 251 -6.24 6.61 3.23
N ASP A 252 -5.15 6.00 3.69
CA ASP A 252 -3.81 6.08 3.10
C ASP A 252 -3.74 5.61 1.64
N THR A 253 -4.54 4.60 1.27
CA THR A 253 -4.61 4.15 -0.12
C THR A 253 -5.25 5.19 -1.05
N ILE A 254 -6.28 5.89 -0.58
CA ILE A 254 -6.98 6.95 -1.34
C ILE A 254 -6.09 8.18 -1.45
N ALA A 255 -5.41 8.58 -0.37
CA ALA A 255 -4.40 9.64 -0.42
C ALA A 255 -3.29 9.29 -1.44
N THR A 256 -2.82 8.06 -1.43
CA THR A 256 -1.82 7.54 -2.37
C THR A 256 -2.30 7.64 -3.83
N LEU A 257 -3.54 7.21 -4.11
CA LEU A 257 -4.17 7.34 -5.41
C LEU A 257 -4.28 8.81 -5.84
N ALA A 258 -4.83 9.68 -4.98
CA ALA A 258 -5.05 11.09 -5.28
C ALA A 258 -3.75 11.86 -5.51
N SER A 259 -2.73 11.61 -4.69
CA SER A 259 -1.40 12.24 -4.82
C SER A 259 -0.79 11.96 -6.19
N LEU A 260 -0.79 10.70 -6.62
CA LEU A 260 -0.21 10.34 -7.89
C LEU A 260 -1.10 10.78 -9.06
N ALA A 261 -2.43 10.68 -8.94
CA ALA A 261 -3.36 11.15 -9.95
C ALA A 261 -3.22 12.66 -10.22
N TYR A 262 -2.99 13.47 -9.18
CA TYR A 262 -2.71 14.90 -9.30
C TYR A 262 -1.41 15.18 -10.07
N SER A 263 -0.40 14.31 -9.90
CA SER A 263 0.93 14.46 -10.52
C SER A 263 1.01 13.92 -11.96
N VAL A 264 0.37 12.78 -12.23
CA VAL A 264 0.50 11.98 -13.47
C VAL A 264 -0.32 12.53 -14.64
N LYS A 265 -1.20 13.51 -14.42
CA LYS A 265 -2.06 14.11 -15.46
C LYS A 265 -1.36 14.80 -16.64
N SER A 266 -0.03 14.81 -16.64
CA SER A 266 0.80 15.37 -17.70
C SER A 266 1.34 14.34 -18.71
N LEU A 267 1.10 13.04 -18.49
CA LEU A 267 1.60 11.99 -19.38
C LEU A 267 0.52 11.55 -20.39
N PRO A 268 0.80 11.61 -21.71
CA PRO A 268 -0.14 11.11 -22.71
C PRO A 268 -0.31 9.60 -22.56
N ASN A 269 -1.56 9.13 -22.63
CA ASN A 269 -1.93 7.71 -22.56
C ASN A 269 -1.59 6.98 -21.25
N SER A 270 -1.34 7.69 -20.14
CA SER A 270 -1.25 7.09 -18.80
C SER A 270 -2.40 7.55 -17.91
N ARG A 271 -3.00 6.64 -17.13
CA ARG A 271 -3.97 6.99 -16.08
C ARG A 271 -3.70 6.22 -14.81
N VAL A 272 -3.82 6.89 -13.66
CA VAL A 272 -3.75 6.23 -12.36
C VAL A 272 -5.09 5.56 -12.07
N VAL A 273 -5.05 4.23 -11.90
CA VAL A 273 -6.26 3.39 -11.78
C VAL A 273 -6.47 2.85 -10.38
N ALA A 274 -5.42 2.71 -9.58
CA ALA A 274 -5.53 2.15 -8.23
C ALA A 274 -4.45 2.73 -7.31
N GLY A 275 -4.70 2.69 -6.01
CA GLY A 275 -3.73 3.01 -4.97
C GLY A 275 -3.51 1.80 -4.07
N ILE A 276 -2.25 1.40 -3.84
CA ILE A 276 -1.90 0.31 -2.93
C ILE A 276 -0.93 0.79 -1.86
N VAL A 277 -1.11 0.28 -0.65
CA VAL A 277 -0.16 0.47 0.45
C VAL A 277 0.42 -0.89 0.80
N VAL A 278 1.74 -1.02 0.75
CA VAL A 278 2.46 -2.24 1.14
C VAL A 278 3.58 -1.86 2.11
N GLY A 279 3.20 -1.71 3.38
CA GLY A 279 4.06 -1.19 4.45
C GLY A 279 3.93 -2.02 5.72
N THR A 280 3.70 -1.38 6.87
CA THR A 280 3.41 -2.11 8.11
C THR A 280 2.21 -3.04 7.97
N GLY A 281 1.16 -2.56 7.28
CA GLY A 281 0.02 -3.33 6.81
C GLY A 281 -0.15 -3.22 5.29
N VAL A 282 -1.22 -3.83 4.79
CA VAL A 282 -1.54 -3.88 3.35
C VAL A 282 -2.99 -3.47 3.11
N ASN A 283 -3.20 -2.61 2.12
CA ASN A 283 -4.55 -2.24 1.67
C ASN A 283 -4.52 -1.73 0.21
N ALA A 284 -5.68 -1.65 -0.42
CA ALA A 284 -5.86 -1.13 -1.77
C ALA A 284 -7.12 -0.26 -1.89
N THR A 285 -7.10 0.64 -2.87
CA THR A 285 -8.25 1.40 -3.32
C THR A 285 -8.34 1.39 -4.84
N ILE A 286 -9.56 1.47 -5.36
CA ILE A 286 -9.83 1.54 -6.79
C ILE A 286 -11.13 2.32 -7.04
N PRO A 287 -11.23 3.14 -8.09
CA PRO A 287 -12.51 3.68 -8.55
C PRO A 287 -13.42 2.55 -9.05
N MET A 288 -14.69 2.59 -8.66
CA MET A 288 -15.72 1.64 -9.08
C MET A 288 -16.99 2.37 -9.51
N LYS A 289 -17.63 1.86 -10.57
CA LYS A 289 -18.94 2.32 -11.02
C LYS A 289 -20.01 1.92 -10.01
N PHE A 290 -21.04 2.76 -9.84
CA PHE A 290 -22.19 2.43 -9.00
C PHE A 290 -22.88 1.14 -9.43
N SER A 291 -22.90 0.84 -10.74
CA SER A 291 -23.45 -0.41 -11.28
C SER A 291 -22.71 -1.68 -10.85
N SER A 292 -21.50 -1.53 -10.32
CA SER A 292 -20.64 -2.64 -9.85
C SER A 292 -20.67 -2.78 -8.32
N LEU A 293 -21.46 -1.96 -7.63
CA LEU A 293 -21.58 -1.92 -6.18
C LEU A 293 -23.01 -2.25 -5.75
N GLY A 294 -23.17 -2.74 -4.52
CA GLY A 294 -24.50 -2.94 -3.94
C GLY A 294 -25.25 -1.60 -3.77
N GLU A 295 -26.54 -1.55 -4.12
CA GLU A 295 -27.34 -0.32 -4.06
C GLU A 295 -27.31 0.36 -2.68
N ALA A 296 -27.37 -0.44 -1.60
CA ALA A 296 -27.29 0.07 -0.23
C ALA A 296 -25.98 0.82 0.06
N LYS A 297 -24.87 0.45 -0.60
CA LYS A 297 -23.56 1.10 -0.39
C LYS A 297 -23.46 2.47 -1.05
N VAL A 298 -24.18 2.68 -2.15
CA VAL A 298 -24.07 3.90 -2.97
C VAL A 298 -25.23 4.87 -2.75
N GLU A 299 -26.30 4.46 -2.06
CA GLU A 299 -27.49 5.27 -1.81
C GLU A 299 -27.16 6.63 -1.19
N SER A 300 -26.35 6.64 -0.12
CA SER A 300 -25.95 7.88 0.56
C SER A 300 -25.16 8.81 -0.36
N ILE A 301 -24.23 8.27 -1.16
CA ILE A 301 -23.42 9.05 -2.10
C ILE A 301 -24.30 9.62 -3.22
N ARG A 302 -25.20 8.81 -3.79
CA ARG A 302 -26.12 9.24 -4.86
C ARG A 302 -27.07 10.34 -4.38
N LYS A 303 -27.50 10.29 -3.11
CA LYS A 303 -28.30 11.35 -2.49
C LYS A 303 -27.52 12.67 -2.38
N ASN A 304 -26.25 12.60 -2.00
CA ASN A 304 -25.41 13.78 -1.79
C ASN A 304 -24.79 14.33 -3.10
N LYS A 305 -24.54 13.46 -4.09
CA LYS A 305 -23.96 13.78 -5.40
C LYS A 305 -24.76 13.07 -6.51
N PRO A 306 -25.94 13.61 -6.93
CA PRO A 306 -26.84 12.97 -7.89
C PRO A 306 -26.23 12.69 -9.27
N ASP A 307 -25.26 13.50 -9.70
CA ASP A 307 -24.58 13.36 -11.00
C ASP A 307 -23.43 12.35 -10.97
N ALA A 308 -23.07 11.81 -9.80
CA ALA A 308 -22.02 10.81 -9.70
C ALA A 308 -22.48 9.47 -10.28
N THR A 309 -21.59 8.81 -11.03
CA THR A 309 -21.82 7.45 -11.56
C THR A 309 -20.80 6.44 -11.03
N GLU A 310 -19.82 6.92 -10.28
CA GLU A 310 -18.70 6.16 -9.75
C GLU A 310 -18.15 6.82 -8.47
N THR A 311 -17.36 6.05 -7.73
CA THR A 311 -16.75 6.44 -6.46
C THR A 311 -15.44 5.69 -6.26
N VAL A 312 -14.50 6.31 -5.56
CA VAL A 312 -13.31 5.63 -5.06
C VAL A 312 -13.72 4.74 -3.88
N VAL A 313 -13.33 3.46 -3.94
CA VAL A 313 -13.67 2.46 -2.94
C VAL A 313 -12.44 2.12 -2.09
N ASN A 314 -12.55 2.20 -0.77
CA ASN A 314 -11.59 1.58 0.14
C ASN A 314 -11.92 0.08 0.22
N THR A 315 -11.01 -0.76 -0.25
CA THR A 315 -11.35 -2.18 -0.45
C THR A 315 -11.23 -3.02 0.82
N GLU A 316 -10.30 -2.68 1.72
CA GLU A 316 -9.91 -3.51 2.86
C GLU A 316 -9.67 -4.98 2.43
N VAL A 317 -8.94 -5.16 1.31
CA VAL A 317 -8.68 -6.46 0.64
C VAL A 317 -7.98 -7.50 1.51
N THR A 318 -7.50 -7.11 2.69
CA THR A 318 -6.84 -8.03 3.62
C THR A 318 -7.79 -8.69 4.61
N ILE A 319 -9.01 -8.18 4.80
CA ILE A 319 -9.99 -8.76 5.73
C ILE A 319 -10.41 -10.16 5.26
N ALA A 320 -10.66 -11.06 6.22
CA ALA A 320 -10.92 -12.48 6.03
C ALA A 320 -11.87 -12.83 4.87
N GLY A 321 -12.94 -12.05 4.65
CA GLY A 321 -13.91 -12.28 3.58
C GLY A 321 -13.29 -12.25 2.18
N ALA A 322 -12.22 -11.49 1.98
CA ALA A 322 -11.45 -11.42 0.74
C ALA A 322 -10.43 -12.56 0.58
N CYS A 323 -10.12 -13.29 1.65
CA CYS A 323 -8.94 -14.14 1.73
C CYS A 323 -9.21 -15.63 1.51
N GLY A 324 -10.44 -16.01 1.13
CA GLY A 324 -10.78 -17.38 0.72
C GLY A 324 -9.79 -18.00 -0.29
N PRO A 325 -9.33 -17.27 -1.33
CA PRO A 325 -8.37 -17.79 -2.32
C PRO A 325 -7.05 -18.28 -1.70
N LEU A 326 -6.63 -17.70 -0.56
CA LEU A 326 -5.35 -18.03 0.08
C LEU A 326 -5.33 -19.41 0.74
N GLN A 327 -6.49 -20.03 1.02
CA GLN A 327 -6.57 -21.28 1.77
C GLN A 327 -5.70 -22.41 1.20
N SER A 328 -5.61 -22.49 -0.13
CA SER A 328 -4.82 -23.50 -0.84
C SER A 328 -3.30 -23.34 -0.67
N MET A 329 -2.86 -22.14 -0.27
CA MET A 329 -1.44 -21.75 -0.15
C MET A 329 -1.03 -21.50 1.31
N THR A 330 -1.97 -21.51 2.25
CA THR A 330 -1.70 -21.31 3.67
C THR A 330 -0.85 -22.46 4.22
N THR A 331 0.38 -22.14 4.62
CA THR A 331 1.31 -23.09 5.24
C THR A 331 1.06 -23.22 6.74
N GLU A 332 1.69 -24.19 7.38
CA GLU A 332 1.59 -24.34 8.84
C GLU A 332 2.21 -23.16 9.59
N TRP A 333 3.26 -22.54 9.05
CA TRP A 333 3.85 -21.33 9.64
C TRP A 333 2.91 -20.14 9.56
N ASP A 334 2.13 -20.03 8.48
CA ASP A 334 1.10 -19.00 8.35
C ASP A 334 -0.01 -19.20 9.40
N ARG A 335 -0.47 -20.44 9.60
CA ARG A 335 -1.46 -20.78 10.65
C ARG A 335 -0.93 -20.51 12.06
N GLN A 336 0.34 -20.84 12.31
CA GLN A 336 0.98 -20.57 13.59
C GLN A 336 1.07 -19.07 13.85
N LEU A 337 1.45 -18.28 12.85
CA LEU A 337 1.49 -16.83 12.95
C LEU A 337 0.10 -16.25 13.23
N ASP A 338 -0.90 -16.67 12.45
CA ASP A 338 -2.28 -16.22 12.58
C ASP A 338 -2.87 -16.50 13.97
N LYS A 339 -2.69 -17.73 14.47
CA LYS A 339 -3.16 -18.14 15.81
C LYS A 339 -2.59 -17.27 16.94
N ASN A 340 -1.39 -16.73 16.76
CA ASN A 340 -0.70 -15.90 17.75
C ASN A 340 -0.93 -14.39 17.54
N CYS A 341 -1.74 -14.00 16.55
CA CYS A 341 -2.16 -12.62 16.37
C CYS A 341 -3.25 -12.23 17.38
N ALA A 342 -3.42 -10.93 17.62
CA ALA A 342 -4.43 -10.41 18.55
C ALA A 342 -5.87 -10.81 18.17
N ARG A 343 -6.14 -10.95 16.87
CA ARG A 343 -7.41 -11.40 16.32
C ARG A 343 -7.15 -12.45 15.23
N PRO A 344 -7.02 -13.74 15.60
CA PRO A 344 -6.81 -14.81 14.63
C PRO A 344 -7.91 -14.84 13.57
N GLY A 345 -7.53 -15.13 12.32
CA GLY A 345 -8.39 -15.16 11.14
C GLY A 345 -8.76 -13.80 10.57
N PHE A 346 -8.38 -12.67 11.21
CA PHE A 346 -8.90 -11.35 10.81
C PHE A 346 -8.34 -10.84 9.49
N GLN A 347 -7.01 -10.87 9.29
CA GLN A 347 -6.37 -10.33 8.08
C GLN A 347 -5.34 -11.29 7.43
N PRO A 348 -5.76 -12.45 6.90
CA PRO A 348 -4.83 -13.48 6.41
C PRO A 348 -3.84 -12.99 5.35
N LEU A 349 -4.28 -12.16 4.40
CA LEU A 349 -3.39 -11.59 3.39
C LEU A 349 -2.34 -10.67 4.03
N GLU A 350 -2.73 -9.84 5.02
CA GLU A 350 -1.79 -8.96 5.73
C GLU A 350 -0.77 -9.77 6.53
N TYR A 351 -1.16 -10.90 7.13
CA TYR A 351 -0.23 -11.75 7.88
C TYR A 351 0.86 -12.37 6.98
N MET A 352 0.54 -12.63 5.72
CA MET A 352 1.48 -13.17 4.73
C MET A 352 2.33 -12.09 4.02
N THR A 353 1.93 -10.82 4.08
CA THR A 353 2.51 -9.77 3.21
C THR A 353 2.87 -8.46 3.91
N GLY A 354 2.36 -8.21 5.12
CA GLY A 354 2.55 -6.99 5.88
C GLY A 354 3.89 -6.94 6.60
N GLY A 355 4.45 -5.74 6.71
CA GLY A 355 5.77 -5.48 7.28
C GLY A 355 5.85 -5.74 8.78
N ARG A 356 4.71 -5.77 9.47
CA ARG A 356 4.64 -6.25 10.86
C ARG A 356 4.95 -7.75 10.97
N TYR A 357 4.69 -8.53 9.92
CA TYR A 357 4.58 -9.98 9.98
C TYR A 357 5.68 -10.73 9.20
N ILE A 358 6.20 -10.16 8.11
CA ILE A 358 7.23 -10.82 7.29
C ILE A 358 8.44 -11.27 8.13
N GLY A 359 8.96 -10.40 9.00
CA GLY A 359 10.08 -10.75 9.87
C GLY A 359 9.77 -11.93 10.80
N GLU A 360 8.57 -11.94 11.41
CA GLU A 360 8.15 -13.03 12.29
C GLU A 360 7.94 -14.34 11.52
N LEU A 361 7.38 -14.28 10.32
CA LEU A 361 7.18 -15.45 9.47
C LEU A 361 8.53 -16.08 9.10
N VAL A 362 9.53 -15.27 8.73
CA VAL A 362 10.91 -15.72 8.50
C VAL A 362 11.50 -16.37 9.76
N ARG A 363 11.27 -15.77 10.94
CA ARG A 363 11.75 -16.33 12.22
C ARG A 363 11.12 -17.68 12.51
N LEU A 364 9.80 -17.81 12.34
CA LEU A 364 9.06 -19.06 12.58
C LEU A 364 9.59 -20.17 11.69
N ILE A 365 9.71 -19.92 10.38
CA ILE A 365 10.22 -20.90 9.42
C ILE A 365 11.68 -21.29 9.74
N PHE A 366 12.53 -20.30 10.05
CA PHE A 366 13.94 -20.56 10.36
C PHE A 366 14.13 -21.31 11.68
N PHE A 367 13.43 -20.92 12.75
CA PHE A 367 13.44 -21.63 14.03
C PHE A 367 12.99 -23.08 13.85
N ASP A 368 11.95 -23.27 13.05
CA ASP A 368 11.39 -24.58 12.76
C ASP A 368 12.35 -25.48 11.97
N TYR A 369 13.00 -24.90 10.96
CA TYR A 369 14.08 -25.56 10.22
C TYR A 369 15.19 -26.02 11.17
N MET A 370 15.74 -25.11 11.98
CA MET A 370 16.89 -25.39 12.85
C MET A 370 16.60 -26.45 13.92
N THR A 371 15.36 -26.50 14.43
CA THR A 371 14.99 -27.35 15.57
C THR A 371 14.37 -28.68 15.20
N ARG A 372 13.88 -28.84 13.96
CA ARG A 372 13.22 -30.08 13.51
C ARG A 372 13.81 -30.68 12.24
N ALA A 373 14.09 -29.86 11.23
CA ALA A 373 14.49 -30.36 9.91
C ALA A 373 16.02 -30.52 9.81
N HIS A 374 16.77 -29.50 10.23
CA HIS A 374 18.23 -29.46 10.23
C HIS A 374 18.82 -30.72 10.86
N LYS A 375 19.82 -31.33 10.22
CA LYS A 375 20.51 -32.52 10.73
C LYS A 375 21.95 -32.20 11.14
N PRO A 376 22.32 -32.40 12.43
CA PRO A 376 21.45 -32.78 13.55
C PRO A 376 20.53 -31.62 14.00
N PRO A 377 19.35 -31.91 14.58
CA PRO A 377 18.48 -30.85 15.11
C PRO A 377 19.17 -30.05 16.20
N VAL A 378 19.02 -28.73 16.16
CA VAL A 378 19.64 -27.81 17.13
C VAL A 378 18.64 -27.55 18.27
N PRO A 379 19.01 -27.81 19.54
CA PRO A 379 18.14 -27.50 20.67
C PRO A 379 17.80 -26.00 20.73
N ALA A 380 16.54 -25.67 21.04
CA ALA A 380 16.10 -24.27 21.14
C ALA A 380 16.94 -23.46 22.15
N ALA A 381 17.36 -24.08 23.26
CA ALA A 381 18.22 -23.45 24.27
C ALA A 381 19.63 -23.11 23.76
N SER A 382 20.07 -23.72 22.66
CA SER A 382 21.35 -23.45 22.01
C SER A 382 21.28 -22.32 20.97
N LEU A 383 20.07 -21.88 20.60
CA LEU A 383 19.85 -20.83 19.62
C LEU A 383 19.78 -19.45 20.30
N PRO A 384 20.21 -18.38 19.60
CA PRO A 384 20.02 -17.01 20.06
C PRO A 384 18.56 -16.68 20.40
N ALA A 385 18.38 -15.87 21.45
CA ALA A 385 17.07 -15.38 21.89
C ALA A 385 16.26 -14.72 20.75
N THR A 386 16.94 -14.05 19.82
CA THR A 386 16.31 -13.41 18.64
C THR A 386 15.70 -14.40 17.66
N ILE A 387 16.17 -15.66 17.63
CA ILE A 387 15.54 -16.73 16.83
C ILE A 387 14.39 -17.38 17.61
N VAL A 388 14.50 -17.45 18.94
CA VAL A 388 13.52 -18.15 19.81
C VAL A 388 12.29 -17.30 20.10
N HIS A 389 12.46 -16.02 20.41
CA HIS A 389 11.36 -15.15 20.87
C HIS A 389 10.58 -14.52 19.72
N SER A 390 9.26 -14.59 19.80
CA SER A 390 8.34 -14.01 18.84
C SER A 390 8.61 -12.52 18.58
N TYR A 391 8.45 -12.10 17.33
CA TYR A 391 8.64 -10.75 16.81
C TYR A 391 10.05 -10.16 16.98
N SER A 392 11.05 -10.98 17.31
CA SER A 392 12.44 -10.52 17.42
C SER A 392 13.10 -10.26 16.07
N PHE A 393 12.64 -10.92 15.00
CA PHE A 393 13.02 -10.53 13.63
C PHE A 393 12.09 -9.44 13.14
N THR A 394 12.65 -8.24 12.97
CA THR A 394 11.93 -7.15 12.29
C THR A 394 12.10 -7.27 10.78
N THR A 395 11.11 -6.83 10.02
CA THR A 395 11.24 -6.75 8.55
C THR A 395 12.41 -5.84 8.14
N THR A 396 12.71 -4.79 8.92
CA THR A 396 13.90 -3.95 8.74
C THR A 396 15.21 -4.75 8.89
N PHE A 397 15.32 -5.61 9.91
CA PHE A 397 16.47 -6.49 10.06
C PHE A 397 16.62 -7.45 8.87
N VAL A 398 15.54 -8.13 8.48
CA VAL A 398 15.58 -9.08 7.36
C VAL A 398 15.97 -8.38 6.06
N SER A 399 15.33 -7.25 5.74
CA SER A 399 15.61 -6.50 4.50
C SER A 399 16.99 -5.84 4.47
N ALA A 400 17.43 -5.22 5.57
CA ALA A 400 18.66 -4.44 5.60
C ALA A 400 19.92 -5.29 5.84
N VAL A 401 19.79 -6.42 6.54
CA VAL A 401 20.92 -7.30 6.91
C VAL A 401 20.91 -8.58 6.10
N VAL A 402 19.81 -9.35 6.14
CA VAL A 402 19.76 -10.69 5.54
C VAL A 402 19.70 -10.61 4.01
N ALA A 403 18.73 -9.86 3.46
CA ALA A 403 18.48 -9.80 2.03
C ALA A 403 19.56 -9.04 1.24
N ARG A 404 20.34 -8.17 1.89
CA ARG A 404 21.42 -7.38 1.25
C ARG A 404 22.79 -8.02 1.31
N ALA A 405 22.96 -9.11 2.05
CA ALA A 405 24.25 -9.78 2.13
C ALA A 405 24.68 -10.34 0.78
N ARG A 406 25.96 -10.19 0.42
CA ARG A 406 26.48 -10.59 -0.89
C ARG A 406 26.89 -12.05 -0.94
N SER A 407 27.13 -12.64 0.23
CA SER A 407 27.49 -14.05 0.39
C SER A 407 27.02 -14.59 1.73
N ASP A 408 26.93 -15.90 1.85
CA ASP A 408 26.52 -16.54 3.10
C ASP A 408 27.60 -16.44 4.18
N SER A 409 28.88 -16.39 3.79
CA SER A 409 29.99 -16.18 4.72
C SER A 409 29.99 -14.78 5.32
N GLU A 410 29.76 -13.75 4.50
CA GLU A 410 29.57 -12.38 4.97
C GLU A 410 28.39 -12.28 5.94
N LEU A 411 27.25 -12.87 5.56
CA LEU A 411 26.06 -12.88 6.39
C LEU A 411 26.31 -13.58 7.72
N ALA A 412 26.96 -14.75 7.73
CA ALA A 412 27.31 -15.45 8.96
C ALA A 412 28.17 -14.60 9.90
N GLY A 413 29.14 -13.86 9.35
CA GLY A 413 29.98 -12.94 10.11
C GLY A 413 29.18 -11.79 10.74
N GLU A 414 28.23 -11.21 10.00
CA GLU A 414 27.37 -10.14 10.50
C GLU A 414 26.37 -10.65 11.55
N LEU A 415 25.77 -11.83 11.32
CA LEU A 415 24.86 -12.47 12.26
C LEU A 415 25.56 -12.85 13.56
N LYS A 416 26.81 -13.32 13.51
CA LYS A 416 27.63 -13.58 14.71
C LYS A 416 27.84 -12.33 15.57
N ARG A 417 27.93 -11.15 14.96
CA ARG A 417 28.06 -9.87 15.69
C ARG A 417 26.74 -9.37 16.26
N ARG A 418 25.66 -9.44 15.47
CA ARG A 418 24.35 -8.86 15.85
C ARG A 418 23.49 -9.78 16.70
N ILE A 419 23.59 -11.08 16.47
CA ILE A 419 22.76 -12.13 17.06
C ILE A 419 23.69 -13.27 17.52
N PRO A 420 24.58 -13.03 18.51
CA PRO A 420 25.49 -14.05 18.99
C PRO A 420 24.73 -15.22 19.66
N PRO A 421 25.26 -16.45 19.60
CA PRO A 421 24.72 -17.57 20.35
C PRO A 421 24.81 -17.33 21.87
N PRO A 422 23.98 -18.00 22.68
CA PRO A 422 24.13 -18.00 24.13
C PRO A 422 25.52 -18.47 24.56
N GLU A 423 26.08 -17.92 25.63
CA GLU A 423 27.43 -18.30 26.11
C GLU A 423 27.54 -19.78 26.49
N SER A 424 26.43 -20.40 26.89
CA SER A 424 26.33 -21.83 27.21
C SER A 424 26.22 -22.74 25.98
N SER A 425 26.16 -22.17 24.78
CA SER A 425 25.92 -22.89 23.53
C SER A 425 27.21 -23.11 22.74
N ASN A 426 27.38 -24.34 22.23
CA ASN A 426 28.42 -24.65 21.25
C ASN A 426 27.97 -24.40 19.80
N TRP A 427 26.71 -23.99 19.59
CA TRP A 427 26.20 -23.62 18.27
C TRP A 427 26.68 -22.23 17.88
N GLY A 428 26.94 -22.02 16.59
CA GLY A 428 27.28 -20.71 16.06
C GLY A 428 26.84 -20.55 14.60
N TRP A 429 26.75 -19.30 14.16
CA TRP A 429 26.47 -18.99 12.76
C TRP A 429 27.55 -19.53 11.84
N THR A 430 27.13 -20.33 10.85
CA THR A 430 27.97 -20.83 9.76
C THR A 430 27.46 -20.24 8.45
N PRO A 431 28.27 -20.26 7.37
CA PRO A 431 27.76 -19.92 6.04
C PRO A 431 26.50 -20.74 5.69
N HIS A 432 26.45 -22.02 6.06
CA HIS A 432 25.28 -22.85 5.81
C HIS A 432 24.01 -22.35 6.51
N SER A 433 24.05 -22.10 7.83
CA SER A 433 22.86 -21.62 8.56
C SER A 433 22.46 -20.19 8.19
N ALA A 434 23.43 -19.34 7.85
CA ALA A 434 23.18 -18.02 7.28
C ALA A 434 22.52 -18.11 5.89
N GLY A 435 22.99 -19.02 5.03
CA GLY A 435 22.41 -19.28 3.72
C GLY A 435 20.99 -19.82 3.80
N ALA A 436 20.71 -20.70 4.76
CA ALA A 436 19.35 -21.16 5.04
C ALA A 436 18.41 -20.01 5.41
N LEU A 437 18.83 -19.13 6.33
CA LEU A 437 18.07 -17.94 6.70
C LEU A 437 17.85 -17.02 5.49
N ARG A 438 18.87 -16.81 4.65
CA ARG A 438 18.77 -15.98 3.44
C ARG A 438 17.79 -16.58 2.43
N LYS A 439 17.83 -17.90 2.20
CA LYS A 439 16.95 -18.62 1.27
C LYS A 439 15.49 -18.55 1.74
N ILE A 440 15.24 -18.79 3.02
CA ILE A 440 13.91 -18.66 3.63
C ILE A 440 13.38 -17.22 3.49
N ALA A 441 14.20 -16.22 3.83
CA ALA A 441 13.82 -14.82 3.70
C ALA A 441 13.46 -14.45 2.24
N HIS A 442 14.25 -14.94 1.28
CA HIS A 442 13.99 -14.72 -0.14
C HIS A 442 12.67 -15.38 -0.59
N LEU A 443 12.38 -16.61 -0.18
CA LEU A 443 11.13 -17.28 -0.57
C LEU A 443 9.90 -16.62 0.06
N VAL A 444 9.97 -16.22 1.33
CA VAL A 444 8.90 -15.44 1.98
C VAL A 444 8.65 -14.14 1.21
N GLN A 445 9.71 -13.46 0.80
CA GLN A 445 9.63 -12.23 0.02
C GLN A 445 8.97 -12.46 -1.35
N VAL A 446 9.44 -13.44 -2.13
CA VAL A 446 8.90 -13.76 -3.46
C VAL A 446 7.44 -14.17 -3.37
N ARG A 447 7.09 -15.01 -2.39
CA ARG A 447 5.71 -15.40 -2.11
C ARG A 447 4.85 -14.19 -1.80
N SER A 448 5.30 -13.32 -0.90
CA SER A 448 4.60 -12.08 -0.56
C SER A 448 4.37 -11.18 -1.77
N ALA A 449 5.39 -10.98 -2.61
CA ALA A 449 5.28 -10.19 -3.84
C ALA A 449 4.27 -10.79 -4.83
N GLY A 450 4.23 -12.12 -4.97
CA GLY A 450 3.25 -12.82 -5.80
C GLY A 450 1.82 -12.69 -5.30
N LEU A 451 1.60 -12.78 -3.98
CA LEU A 451 0.28 -12.58 -3.37
C LEU A 451 -0.25 -11.16 -3.56
N ILE A 452 0.62 -10.14 -3.39
CA ILE A 452 0.26 -8.74 -3.66
C ILE A 452 -0.09 -8.54 -5.13
N ALA A 453 0.69 -9.11 -6.05
CA ALA A 453 0.42 -9.03 -7.49
C ALA A 453 -0.92 -9.70 -7.85
N ALA A 454 -1.18 -10.91 -7.33
CA ALA A 454 -2.43 -11.63 -7.56
C ALA A 454 -3.65 -10.84 -7.07
N SER A 455 -3.61 -10.35 -5.82
CA SER A 455 -4.68 -9.52 -5.25
C SER A 455 -4.90 -8.25 -6.07
N THR A 456 -3.82 -7.55 -6.44
CA THR A 456 -3.91 -6.30 -7.19
C THR A 456 -4.47 -6.49 -8.60
N VAL A 457 -4.01 -7.51 -9.32
CA VAL A 457 -4.50 -7.85 -10.66
C VAL A 457 -5.95 -8.37 -10.59
N GLY A 458 -6.28 -9.18 -9.59
CA GLY A 458 -7.66 -9.58 -9.34
C GLY A 458 -8.60 -8.38 -9.18
N LEU A 459 -8.16 -7.34 -8.45
CA LEU A 459 -8.90 -6.09 -8.28
C LEU A 459 -9.07 -5.31 -9.59
N LEU A 460 -8.03 -5.22 -10.42
CA LEU A 460 -8.14 -4.61 -11.76
C LEU A 460 -9.11 -5.37 -12.67
N ALA A 461 -9.15 -6.70 -12.57
CA ALA A 461 -10.08 -7.52 -13.34
C ALA A 461 -11.54 -7.32 -12.87
N THR A 462 -11.78 -7.20 -11.57
CA THR A 462 -13.11 -6.92 -10.99
C THR A 462 -13.75 -5.65 -11.56
N VAL A 463 -12.96 -4.61 -11.83
CA VAL A 463 -13.45 -3.34 -12.40
C VAL A 463 -13.41 -3.29 -13.93
N GLY A 464 -12.95 -4.38 -14.59
CA GLY A 464 -12.84 -4.48 -16.04
C GLY A 464 -11.70 -3.66 -16.65
N GLU A 465 -10.68 -3.30 -15.87
CA GLU A 465 -9.50 -2.61 -16.41
C GLU A 465 -8.60 -3.56 -17.20
N ILE A 466 -8.53 -4.83 -16.77
CA ILE A 466 -7.83 -5.91 -17.46
C ILE A 466 -8.73 -7.14 -17.57
N ALA A 467 -8.47 -8.00 -18.54
CA ALA A 467 -9.07 -9.32 -18.63
C ALA A 467 -8.15 -10.36 -17.98
N LEU A 468 -8.75 -11.37 -17.33
CA LEU A 468 -8.07 -12.57 -16.87
C LEU A 468 -8.66 -13.80 -17.56
N SER A 469 -7.81 -14.75 -17.92
CA SER A 469 -8.26 -16.04 -18.45
C SER A 469 -8.71 -16.94 -17.31
N GLU A 470 -9.74 -17.75 -17.55
CA GLU A 470 -10.16 -18.75 -16.57
C GLU A 470 -9.09 -19.86 -16.44
N PRO A 471 -8.66 -20.21 -15.22
CA PRO A 471 -7.71 -21.29 -15.01
C PRO A 471 -8.19 -22.61 -15.62
N GLY A 472 -7.35 -23.24 -16.43
CA GLY A 472 -7.68 -24.51 -17.11
C GLY A 472 -8.34 -24.38 -18.48
N SER A 473 -8.71 -23.17 -18.91
CA SER A 473 -9.11 -22.94 -20.30
C SER A 473 -7.89 -23.04 -21.23
N PRO A 474 -7.99 -23.71 -22.41
CA PRO A 474 -6.92 -23.69 -23.39
C PRO A 474 -6.68 -22.24 -23.82
N ALA A 475 -5.44 -21.77 -23.71
CA ALA A 475 -5.07 -20.43 -24.15
C ALA A 475 -5.54 -20.26 -25.61
N SER A 476 -6.45 -19.33 -25.86
CA SER A 476 -6.77 -18.91 -27.22
C SER A 476 -5.53 -18.25 -27.78
N LEU A 477 -4.71 -19.03 -28.48
CA LEU A 477 -3.74 -18.50 -29.42
C LEU A 477 -4.52 -17.60 -30.39
N PRO A 478 -4.04 -16.39 -30.71
CA PRO A 478 -4.68 -15.57 -31.72
C PRO A 478 -4.74 -16.35 -33.03
N ASP A 479 -5.95 -16.47 -33.57
CA ASP A 479 -6.22 -17.18 -34.82
C ASP A 479 -5.28 -16.70 -35.93
N GLY A 480 -4.76 -17.67 -36.66
CA GLY A 480 -3.58 -17.53 -37.50
C GLY A 480 -3.64 -16.38 -38.50
N MET A 481 -2.53 -15.66 -38.57
CA MET A 481 -2.11 -14.92 -39.75
C MET A 481 -1.73 -15.94 -40.83
N VAL A 482 -2.72 -16.59 -41.44
CA VAL A 482 -2.53 -17.35 -42.68
C VAL A 482 -2.75 -16.37 -43.83
N LEU A 483 -1.64 -15.94 -44.41
CA LEU A 483 -1.61 -15.28 -45.72
C LEU A 483 -2.20 -16.26 -46.75
N THR A 484 -3.43 -16.00 -47.21
CA THR A 484 -3.91 -16.53 -48.48
C THR A 484 -4.44 -15.41 -49.34
N ASP A 485 -3.84 -15.31 -50.53
CA ASP A 485 -4.21 -14.41 -51.60
C ASP A 485 -5.67 -14.60 -52.03
N SER A 486 -6.48 -13.55 -51.90
CA SER A 486 -7.61 -13.36 -52.81
C SER A 486 -7.97 -11.88 -52.97
N LYS A 487 -8.19 -11.50 -54.24
CA LYS A 487 -8.42 -10.15 -54.77
C LYS A 487 -9.67 -9.45 -54.20
N PRO A 488 -9.74 -8.10 -54.31
CA PRO A 488 -10.69 -7.30 -53.56
C PRO A 488 -12.05 -7.17 -54.26
N SER A 489 -13.13 -7.22 -53.47
CA SER A 489 -14.44 -6.71 -53.88
C SER A 489 -14.68 -5.32 -53.29
N SER A 490 -14.97 -4.36 -54.16
CA SER A 490 -15.23 -2.93 -53.94
C SER A 490 -16.47 -2.62 -53.06
N PRO A 491 -16.59 -1.39 -52.52
CA PRO A 491 -17.36 -1.09 -51.31
C PRO A 491 -18.83 -0.72 -51.61
N LYS A 492 -19.74 -1.12 -50.72
CA LYS A 492 -21.08 -0.51 -50.63
C LYS A 492 -21.16 0.34 -49.37
N SER A 493 -21.41 1.63 -49.61
CA SER A 493 -21.62 2.69 -48.64
C SER A 493 -22.90 2.46 -47.83
N ILE A 494 -22.81 2.50 -46.51
CA ILE A 494 -23.88 3.03 -45.66
C ILE A 494 -23.21 3.92 -44.62
N LEU A 495 -23.14 5.21 -44.95
CA LEU A 495 -23.01 6.29 -43.97
C LEU A 495 -24.41 6.55 -43.41
N SER A 496 -24.60 6.29 -42.11
CA SER A 496 -25.64 6.96 -41.35
C SER A 496 -25.04 7.44 -40.02
N SER A 497 -24.77 8.75 -40.03
CA SER A 497 -24.65 9.69 -38.93
C SER A 497 -25.18 9.22 -37.57
N LEU A 498 -24.34 9.31 -36.53
CA LEU A 498 -24.78 9.65 -35.19
C LEU A 498 -23.75 10.57 -34.51
N GLN A 499 -24.28 11.65 -33.95
CA GLN A 499 -23.61 12.83 -33.42
C GLN A 499 -22.80 12.52 -32.15
N ARG A 500 -21.76 13.35 -31.94
CA ARG A 500 -20.98 13.44 -30.71
C ARG A 500 -21.87 13.97 -29.58
N ASP A 501 -21.82 13.30 -28.44
CA ASP A 501 -22.04 13.92 -27.13
C ASP A 501 -20.78 13.68 -26.28
N THR A 502 -20.09 14.76 -25.95
CA THR A 502 -18.96 14.80 -25.01
C THR A 502 -19.52 14.86 -23.59
N ARG A 503 -19.28 13.83 -22.78
CA ARG A 503 -19.47 13.87 -21.33
C ARG A 503 -18.24 13.30 -20.62
N ASP A 504 -17.71 14.10 -19.70
CA ASP A 504 -16.61 13.79 -18.80
C ASP A 504 -16.98 12.64 -17.85
N GLY A 505 -16.34 11.48 -18.01
CA GLY A 505 -16.31 10.38 -17.04
C GLY A 505 -14.86 10.06 -16.66
N LEU A 506 -14.61 9.41 -15.51
CA LEU A 506 -13.24 9.01 -15.10
C LEU A 506 -12.66 7.87 -15.95
N SER A 507 -13.38 7.47 -17.01
CA SER A 507 -12.91 6.62 -18.11
C SER A 507 -13.68 6.95 -19.40
N PRO A 508 -13.02 7.19 -20.54
CA PRO A 508 -13.71 7.13 -21.82
C PRO A 508 -14.16 5.69 -22.08
N ALA A 509 -15.46 5.48 -22.25
CA ALA A 509 -16.04 4.16 -22.56
C ALA A 509 -15.47 3.59 -23.88
N PRO A 510 -15.37 2.26 -24.03
CA PRO A 510 -14.68 1.62 -25.14
C PRO A 510 -15.55 1.68 -26.40
N GLY A 511 -15.13 2.47 -27.37
CA GLY A 511 -15.78 2.57 -28.67
C GLY A 511 -14.76 2.77 -29.77
N SER A 512 -14.38 1.66 -30.44
CA SER A 512 -13.79 1.51 -31.80
C SER A 512 -12.70 2.49 -32.28
N SER A 513 -12.15 3.32 -31.40
CA SER A 513 -11.19 4.39 -31.70
C SER A 513 -9.87 4.24 -30.93
N ALA A 514 -9.78 3.32 -29.96
CA ALA A 514 -8.64 3.17 -29.05
C ALA A 514 -7.30 2.90 -29.74
N TRP A 515 -7.29 2.17 -30.86
CA TRP A 515 -6.05 1.87 -31.60
C TRP A 515 -5.38 3.10 -32.23
N LYS A 516 -6.08 4.24 -32.35
CA LYS A 516 -5.48 5.48 -32.87
C LYS A 516 -4.68 6.27 -31.83
N SER A 517 -4.79 5.93 -30.55
CA SER A 517 -4.16 6.68 -29.45
C SER A 517 -2.84 6.06 -28.96
N GLY A 518 -2.49 4.85 -29.38
CA GLY A 518 -1.34 4.09 -28.84
C GLY A 518 -1.70 3.26 -27.59
N PRO A 519 -0.79 2.42 -27.10
CA PRO A 519 -1.03 1.57 -25.93
C PRO A 519 -1.28 2.41 -24.67
N GLU A 520 -2.30 2.04 -23.89
CA GLU A 520 -2.65 2.69 -22.63
C GLU A 520 -1.82 2.14 -21.46
N GLU A 521 -1.28 3.04 -20.64
CA GLU A 521 -0.58 2.69 -19.40
C GLU A 521 -1.50 2.87 -18.18
N LEU A 522 -1.92 1.76 -17.59
CA LEU A 522 -2.61 1.72 -16.31
C LEU A 522 -1.57 1.83 -15.19
N VAL A 523 -1.64 2.91 -14.43
CA VAL A 523 -0.71 3.19 -13.34
C VAL A 523 -1.33 2.83 -12.01
N ILE A 524 -0.64 2.01 -11.23
CA ILE A 524 -0.97 1.71 -9.85
C ILE A 524 -0.05 2.53 -8.97
N ALA A 525 -0.63 3.48 -8.25
CA ALA A 525 0.08 4.26 -7.24
C ALA A 525 0.44 3.36 -6.06
N TYR A 526 1.71 3.37 -5.64
CA TYR A 526 2.11 2.64 -4.45
C TYR A 526 2.84 3.50 -3.42
N THR A 527 2.69 3.13 -2.15
CA THR A 527 3.52 3.59 -1.04
C THR A 527 3.72 2.45 -0.03
N GLY A 528 4.62 2.62 0.93
CA GLY A 528 4.81 1.71 2.05
C GLY A 528 6.23 1.14 2.12
N GLY A 529 6.69 0.94 3.35
CA GLY A 529 8.09 0.60 3.63
C GLY A 529 8.58 -0.71 3.02
N ILE A 530 7.71 -1.70 2.78
CA ILE A 530 8.14 -2.94 2.11
C ILE A 530 8.41 -2.65 0.65
N ILE A 531 7.41 -2.20 -0.10
CA ILE A 531 7.53 -2.03 -1.55
C ILE A 531 8.56 -0.96 -1.92
N GLN A 532 8.81 0.02 -1.04
CA GLN A 532 9.82 1.07 -1.27
C GLN A 532 11.25 0.67 -0.88
N HIS A 533 11.44 -0.21 0.12
CA HIS A 533 12.77 -0.39 0.74
C HIS A 533 13.24 -1.84 0.84
N TYR A 534 12.34 -2.83 0.79
CA TYR A 534 12.73 -4.23 0.78
C TYR A 534 13.36 -4.55 -0.58
N PRO A 535 14.65 -4.96 -0.64
CA PRO A 535 15.39 -5.12 -1.89
C PRO A 535 14.66 -6.00 -2.92
N ASN A 536 14.46 -5.50 -4.15
CA ASN A 536 13.80 -6.21 -5.25
C ASN A 536 12.30 -6.50 -5.06
N PHE A 537 11.64 -6.03 -3.99
CA PHE A 537 10.23 -6.37 -3.75
C PHE A 537 9.32 -5.81 -4.85
N LYS A 538 9.47 -4.51 -5.19
CA LYS A 538 8.72 -3.86 -6.26
C LYS A 538 8.95 -4.54 -7.61
N GLU A 539 10.20 -4.89 -7.91
CA GLU A 539 10.60 -5.53 -9.16
C GLU A 539 9.95 -6.91 -9.29
N GLN A 540 9.92 -7.69 -8.21
CA GLN A 540 9.25 -8.99 -8.19
C GLN A 540 7.73 -8.86 -8.32
N THR A 541 7.11 -7.90 -7.60
CA THR A 541 5.67 -7.64 -7.74
C THR A 541 5.33 -7.21 -9.17
N GLN A 542 6.11 -6.30 -9.77
CA GLN A 542 5.94 -5.88 -11.16
C GLN A 542 6.08 -7.06 -12.12
N ARG A 543 7.10 -7.91 -11.95
CA ARG A 543 7.28 -9.11 -12.78
C ARG A 543 6.06 -10.04 -12.73
N PHE A 544 5.46 -10.25 -11.57
CA PHE A 544 4.25 -11.06 -11.47
C PHE A 544 3.06 -10.38 -12.16
N ILE A 545 2.87 -9.07 -11.97
CA ILE A 545 1.84 -8.30 -12.67
C ILE A 545 2.01 -8.45 -14.20
N ASP A 546 3.21 -8.24 -14.72
CA ASP A 546 3.51 -8.34 -16.15
C ASP A 546 3.15 -9.73 -16.68
N ARG A 547 3.54 -10.79 -15.97
CA ARG A 547 3.23 -12.18 -16.34
C ARG A 547 1.74 -12.47 -16.35
N LEU A 548 1.00 -11.96 -15.37
CA LEU A 548 -0.45 -12.12 -15.31
C LEU A 548 -1.14 -11.44 -16.48
N VAL A 549 -0.76 -10.20 -16.78
CA VAL A 549 -1.33 -9.42 -17.89
C VAL A 549 -0.99 -10.05 -19.24
N MET A 550 0.27 -10.48 -19.44
CA MET A 550 0.69 -11.16 -20.68
C MET A 550 -0.05 -12.49 -20.89
N ARG A 551 -0.31 -13.24 -19.82
CA ARG A 551 -0.98 -14.55 -19.90
C ARG A 551 -2.41 -14.45 -20.41
N ALA A 552 -3.10 -13.36 -20.12
CA ALA A 552 -4.45 -13.11 -20.61
C ALA A 552 -4.51 -12.69 -22.09
N GLY A 553 -3.35 -12.60 -22.76
CA GLY A 553 -3.26 -12.18 -24.16
C GLY A 553 -3.28 -10.66 -24.33
N VAL A 554 -3.48 -10.22 -25.58
CA VAL A 554 -3.53 -8.79 -25.92
C VAL A 554 -4.73 -8.16 -25.23
N GLN A 555 -4.46 -7.26 -24.28
CA GLN A 555 -5.50 -6.50 -23.61
C GLN A 555 -6.15 -5.52 -24.56
N ASP A 556 -7.44 -5.24 -24.35
CA ASP A 556 -8.15 -4.24 -25.14
C ASP A 556 -7.44 -2.88 -25.03
N GLY A 557 -7.29 -2.17 -26.15
CA GLY A 557 -6.50 -0.93 -26.22
C GLY A 557 -4.98 -1.07 -26.01
N GLY A 558 -4.43 -2.29 -25.96
CA GLY A 558 -2.99 -2.51 -25.75
C GLY A 558 -2.52 -2.16 -24.33
N LYS A 559 -3.42 -2.28 -23.35
CA LYS A 559 -3.18 -1.89 -21.96
C LYS A 559 -1.99 -2.60 -21.33
N SER A 560 -1.16 -1.83 -20.64
CA SER A 560 -0.05 -2.31 -19.80
C SER A 560 -0.19 -1.77 -18.38
N VAL A 561 0.29 -2.51 -17.37
CA VAL A 561 0.11 -2.15 -15.95
C VAL A 561 1.45 -1.85 -15.31
N PHE A 562 1.58 -0.69 -14.67
CA PHE A 562 2.83 -0.24 -14.05
C PHE A 562 2.65 0.24 -12.62
N LEU A 563 3.50 -0.25 -11.73
CA LEU A 563 3.67 0.27 -10.37
C LEU A 563 4.47 1.58 -10.42
N ARG A 564 3.90 2.68 -9.92
CA ARG A 564 4.60 3.97 -9.76
C ARG A 564 4.52 4.46 -8.32
N GLU A 565 5.65 4.94 -7.82
CA GLU A 565 5.77 5.44 -6.46
C GLU A 565 4.99 6.75 -6.28
N ALA A 566 4.07 6.77 -5.33
CA ALA A 566 3.47 7.99 -4.82
C ALA A 566 4.33 8.52 -3.66
N ARG A 567 5.41 9.22 -3.99
CA ARG A 567 6.30 9.82 -2.99
C ARG A 567 5.49 10.73 -2.07
N ASP A 568 5.53 10.46 -0.78
CA ASP A 568 4.75 11.21 0.22
C ASP A 568 3.24 11.19 -0.02
N GLY A 569 2.73 10.09 -0.59
CA GLY A 569 1.33 9.90 -0.96
C GLY A 569 0.33 10.26 0.15
N GLY A 570 0.62 9.90 1.39
CA GLY A 570 -0.22 10.23 2.55
C GLY A 570 -0.37 11.74 2.78
N ILE A 571 0.73 12.48 2.78
CA ILE A 571 0.74 13.94 3.03
C ILE A 571 0.21 14.71 1.82
N ILE A 572 0.72 14.42 0.62
CA ILE A 572 0.32 15.13 -0.59
C ILE A 572 -1.15 14.83 -0.91
N GLY A 573 -1.56 13.58 -0.82
CA GLY A 573 -2.93 13.15 -1.07
C GLY A 573 -3.94 13.82 -0.14
N ALA A 574 -3.62 13.96 1.16
CA ALA A 574 -4.51 14.61 2.11
C ALA A 574 -4.83 16.06 1.70
N GLY A 575 -3.80 16.84 1.35
CA GLY A 575 -4.05 18.22 0.97
C GLY A 575 -4.54 18.38 -0.48
N VAL A 576 -4.24 17.44 -1.40
CA VAL A 576 -4.91 17.39 -2.72
C VAL A 576 -6.41 17.24 -2.54
N LEU A 577 -6.87 16.28 -1.72
CA LEU A 577 -8.29 16.08 -1.45
C LEU A 577 -8.91 17.28 -0.73
N ALA A 578 -8.19 17.91 0.20
CA ALA A 578 -8.63 19.17 0.82
C ALA A 578 -8.79 20.30 -0.23
N GLY A 579 -7.89 20.36 -1.21
CA GLY A 579 -7.96 21.30 -2.34
C GLY A 579 -9.17 21.05 -3.23
N MET A 580 -9.43 19.79 -3.58
CA MET A 580 -10.60 19.40 -4.37
C MET A 580 -11.91 19.82 -3.70
N GLU A 581 -12.06 19.50 -2.41
CA GLU A 581 -13.25 19.86 -1.63
C GLU A 581 -13.43 21.38 -1.53
N THR A 582 -12.34 22.12 -1.34
CA THR A 582 -12.38 23.58 -1.27
C THR A 582 -12.82 24.19 -2.60
N MET A 583 -12.35 23.65 -3.73
CA MET A 583 -12.76 24.10 -5.05
C MET A 583 -14.22 23.76 -5.37
N GLU A 584 -14.69 22.55 -5.03
CA GLU A 584 -16.09 22.16 -5.21
C GLU A 584 -17.03 23.11 -4.43
N ARG A 585 -16.69 23.44 -3.18
CA ARG A 585 -17.49 24.37 -2.35
C ARG A 585 -17.48 25.82 -2.84
N ASN A 586 -16.40 26.26 -3.48
CA ASN A 586 -16.33 27.62 -4.05
C ASN A 586 -17.06 27.74 -5.39
N SER A 587 -17.33 26.61 -6.06
CA SER A 587 -17.99 26.54 -7.37
C SER A 587 -19.50 26.30 -7.27
N SER A 588 -19.98 25.90 -6.09
CA SER A 588 -21.41 25.69 -5.75
C SER A 588 -21.98 26.92 -5.07
#